data_AF-A0AAW0CXH3-F1
#
_entry.id   AF-A0AAW0CXH3-F1
#
_cell.length_a   1.000
_cell.length_b   1.000
_cell.length_c   1.000
_cell.angle_alpha   90.00
_cell.angle_beta   90.00
_cell.angle_gamma   90.00
#
_symmetry.space_group_name_H-M   'P 1'
#
loop_
_entity.id
_entity.type
_entity.pdbx_description
1 polymer ?
#
loop_
_entity_poly.entity_id
_entity_poly.type
_entity_poly.pdbx_seq_one_letter_code
_entity_poly.pdbx_strand_id
1 'polypeptide(L)'
;MDPQLQQILNQWASDPTSVKTWPPVINQQYTVEAWLVNIESGCSTRNVAEYQYVDAAIFFMRGIVRRIVVRSHQHSPLEWDMFKVIVRILHGMGAQLRQTLDQWTSNPTSLKTWPPAEDQQYSVEDWLDHINSNCSSRNIRRDQYVNVAILFLRGIYQRFILANHQHASLQWEDFRKLMLIDPTEILTKLAGTGLLAGGALAIIPSVGIAVLNAIGFTSSGVAAGSAAAAIQSAVYGGATGGLFSVCQSIGATAVVAPPVAIGLGIGAVVAGVGCFAYNAFKKRNANTAGRRND
;
A
#
# COMPACT_ATOMS: atom_id res chain seq x y z
N MET A 1 -4.08 -11.02 20.67
CA MET A 1 -4.31 -12.25 19.90
C MET A 1 -5.57 -12.89 20.44
N ASP A 2 -6.47 -13.30 19.55
CA ASP A 2 -7.69 -14.02 19.89
C ASP A 2 -7.38 -15.36 20.61
N PRO A 3 -8.03 -15.68 21.75
CA PRO A 3 -7.81 -16.96 22.45
C PRO A 3 -8.04 -18.20 21.58
N GLN A 4 -9.01 -18.17 20.67
CA GLN A 4 -9.27 -19.31 19.78
C GLN A 4 -8.11 -19.51 18.81
N LEU A 5 -7.65 -18.43 18.18
CA LEU A 5 -6.45 -18.46 17.34
C LEU A 5 -5.24 -18.97 18.12
N GLN A 6 -5.04 -18.53 19.36
CA GLN A 6 -3.93 -18.98 20.20
C GLN A 6 -3.97 -20.50 20.43
N GLN A 7 -5.16 -21.08 20.65
CA GLN A 7 -5.32 -22.52 20.81
C GLN A 7 -4.97 -23.28 19.52
N ILE A 8 -5.45 -22.80 18.36
CA ILE A 8 -5.14 -23.38 17.05
C ILE A 8 -3.64 -23.35 16.78
N LEU A 9 -2.98 -22.23 17.08
CA LEU A 9 -1.54 -22.06 16.88
C LEU A 9 -0.71 -22.93 17.83
N ASN A 10 -1.15 -23.11 19.08
CA ASN A 10 -0.49 -24.02 20.01
C ASN A 10 -0.61 -25.48 19.56
N GLN A 11 -1.78 -25.89 19.06
CA GLN A 11 -1.98 -27.22 18.49
C GLN A 11 -1.10 -27.42 17.25
N TRP A 12 -1.07 -26.44 16.35
CA TRP A 12 -0.17 -26.48 15.19
C TRP A 12 1.29 -26.58 15.62
N ALA A 13 1.74 -25.75 16.57
CA ALA A 13 3.10 -25.76 17.12
C ALA A 13 3.54 -27.10 17.70
N SER A 14 2.59 -27.92 18.16
CA SER A 14 2.86 -29.21 18.77
C SER A 14 3.22 -30.32 17.77
N ASP A 15 2.95 -30.10 16.47
CA ASP A 15 3.33 -31.03 15.41
C ASP A 15 4.67 -30.60 14.75
N PRO A 16 5.78 -31.29 15.04
CA PRO A 16 7.10 -30.93 14.57
C PRO A 16 7.26 -31.07 13.04
N THR A 17 6.36 -31.78 12.37
CA THR A 17 6.44 -32.00 10.91
C THR A 17 5.80 -30.86 10.11
N SER A 18 4.86 -30.13 10.71
CA SER A 18 4.10 -29.08 10.03
C SER A 18 4.54 -27.66 10.37
N VAL A 19 5.43 -27.48 11.34
CA VAL A 19 5.81 -26.16 11.85
C VAL A 19 7.21 -25.75 11.38
N LYS A 20 7.25 -24.68 10.59
CA LYS A 20 8.48 -24.05 10.14
C LYS A 20 8.60 -22.68 10.81
N THR A 21 9.56 -22.52 11.72
CA THR A 21 9.83 -21.23 12.40
C THR A 21 10.77 -20.37 11.59
N TRP A 22 10.44 -19.08 11.41
CA TRP A 22 11.25 -18.18 10.60
C TRP A 22 12.03 -17.15 11.44
N PRO A 23 13.33 -16.91 11.20
CA PRO A 23 14.20 -17.56 10.21
C PRO A 23 14.41 -19.05 10.50
N PRO A 24 14.77 -19.87 9.49
CA PRO A 24 14.98 -21.31 9.66
C PRO A 24 16.07 -21.59 10.69
N VAL A 25 15.91 -22.67 11.45
CA VAL A 25 16.96 -23.18 12.34
C VAL A 25 18.13 -23.69 11.49
N ILE A 26 19.37 -23.67 12.02
CA ILE A 26 20.66 -23.86 11.32
C ILE A 26 20.77 -25.07 10.37
N ASN A 27 19.84 -26.03 10.41
CA ASN A 27 19.83 -27.23 9.55
C ASN A 27 18.57 -27.37 8.67
N GLN A 28 17.70 -26.35 8.62
CA GLN A 28 16.52 -26.34 7.77
C GLN A 28 16.74 -25.35 6.63
N GLN A 29 16.75 -25.85 5.40
CA GLN A 29 16.79 -25.00 4.20
C GLN A 29 15.41 -24.94 3.59
N TYR A 30 14.73 -23.81 3.79
CA TYR A 30 13.55 -23.47 3.02
C TYR A 30 13.56 -21.97 2.73
N THR A 31 13.02 -21.61 1.57
CA THR A 31 12.96 -20.21 1.13
C THR A 31 11.89 -19.46 1.90
N VAL A 32 12.00 -18.12 1.89
CA VAL A 32 10.95 -17.25 2.46
C VAL A 32 9.59 -17.51 1.79
N GLU A 33 9.56 -17.79 0.48
CA GLU A 33 8.33 -18.12 -0.25
C GLU A 33 7.73 -19.44 0.21
N ALA A 34 8.55 -20.49 0.37
CA ALA A 34 8.08 -21.78 0.88
C ALA A 34 7.53 -21.66 2.30
N TRP A 35 8.10 -20.77 3.12
CA TRP A 35 7.57 -20.46 4.45
C TRP A 35 6.21 -19.77 4.39
N LEU A 36 6.09 -18.71 3.58
CA LEU A 36 4.85 -17.95 3.43
C LEU A 36 3.70 -18.84 2.91
N VAL A 37 3.96 -19.68 1.91
CA VAL A 37 2.99 -20.66 1.39
C VAL A 37 2.59 -21.67 2.47
N ASN A 38 3.54 -22.13 3.29
CA ASN A 38 3.24 -23.04 4.39
C ASN A 38 2.36 -22.38 5.46
N ILE A 39 2.59 -21.11 5.78
CA ILE A 39 1.73 -20.36 6.70
C ILE A 39 0.31 -20.24 6.13
N GLU A 40 0.19 -19.79 4.89
CA GLU A 40 -1.08 -19.58 4.21
C GLU A 40 -1.91 -20.88 4.13
N SER A 41 -1.27 -21.97 3.68
CA SER A 41 -1.88 -23.29 3.61
C SER A 41 -2.27 -23.83 5.00
N GLY A 42 -1.41 -23.64 6.00
CA GLY A 42 -1.65 -24.10 7.36
C GLY A 42 -2.81 -23.38 8.05
N CYS A 43 -2.95 -22.07 7.81
CA CYS A 43 -4.08 -21.27 8.26
C CYS A 43 -5.38 -21.65 7.55
N SER A 44 -5.36 -21.77 6.21
CA SER A 44 -6.51 -22.17 5.40
C SER A 44 -7.06 -23.55 5.82
N THR A 45 -6.17 -24.54 6.00
CA THR A 45 -6.55 -25.90 6.44
C THR A 45 -7.21 -25.92 7.82
N ARG A 46 -6.89 -24.94 8.68
CA ARG A 46 -7.42 -24.83 10.05
C ARG A 46 -8.58 -23.83 10.17
N ASN A 47 -9.13 -23.38 9.04
CA ASN A 47 -10.21 -22.40 8.98
C ASN A 47 -9.91 -21.11 9.77
N VAL A 48 -8.64 -20.69 9.78
CA VAL A 48 -8.24 -19.39 10.33
C VAL A 48 -8.68 -18.32 9.33
N ALA A 49 -9.23 -17.21 9.81
CA ALA A 49 -9.63 -16.12 8.93
C ALA A 49 -8.41 -15.40 8.34
N GLU A 50 -8.51 -14.91 7.11
CA GLU A 50 -7.38 -14.30 6.38
C GLU A 50 -6.75 -13.12 7.12
N TYR A 51 -7.56 -12.29 7.79
CA TYR A 51 -7.06 -11.16 8.59
C TYR A 51 -6.22 -11.59 9.80
N GLN A 52 -6.28 -12.86 10.21
CA GLN A 52 -5.49 -13.45 11.30
C GLN A 52 -4.18 -14.10 10.82
N TYR A 53 -3.93 -14.16 9.50
CA TYR A 53 -2.74 -14.84 8.95
C TYR A 53 -1.45 -14.17 9.43
N VAL A 54 -1.45 -12.84 9.59
CA VAL A 54 -0.30 -12.10 10.09
C VAL A 54 0.00 -12.45 11.55
N ASP A 55 -1.02 -12.57 12.41
CA ASP A 55 -0.85 -13.00 13.81
C ASP A 55 -0.27 -14.42 13.89
N ALA A 56 -0.77 -15.33 13.05
CA ALA A 56 -0.25 -16.69 12.93
C ALA A 56 1.22 -16.69 12.49
N ALA A 57 1.57 -15.90 11.47
CA ALA A 57 2.94 -15.79 10.98
C ALA A 57 3.89 -15.20 12.04
N ILE A 58 3.46 -14.14 12.73
CA ILE A 58 4.19 -13.52 13.85
C ILE A 58 4.47 -14.53 14.98
N PHE A 59 3.52 -15.43 15.24
CA PHE A 59 3.68 -16.49 16.25
C PHE A 59 4.83 -17.45 15.91
N PHE A 60 5.03 -17.78 14.63
CA PHE A 60 6.13 -18.65 14.17
C PHE A 60 7.44 -17.92 13.87
N MET A 61 7.41 -16.58 13.83
CA MET A 61 8.64 -15.80 13.69
C MET A 61 9.50 -15.85 14.97
N ARG A 62 10.80 -15.60 14.80
CA ARG A 62 11.80 -15.59 15.88
C ARG A 62 12.76 -14.40 15.71
N GLY A 63 13.43 -14.06 16.81
CA GLY A 63 14.52 -13.08 16.83
C GLY A 63 14.13 -11.68 16.37
N ILE A 64 15.06 -11.03 15.67
CA ILE A 64 14.96 -9.64 15.20
C ILE A 64 13.78 -9.43 14.25
N VAL A 65 13.58 -10.37 13.32
CA VAL A 65 12.51 -10.28 12.30
C VAL A 65 11.15 -10.18 12.99
N ARG A 66 10.90 -11.02 14.00
CA ARG A 66 9.67 -10.96 14.80
C ARG A 66 9.48 -9.58 15.44
N ARG A 67 10.52 -9.03 16.08
CA ARG A 67 10.43 -7.74 16.78
C ARG A 67 10.06 -6.60 15.84
N ILE A 68 10.72 -6.53 14.69
CA ILE A 68 10.45 -5.51 13.67
C ILE A 68 9.00 -5.61 13.21
N VAL A 69 8.58 -6.82 12.80
CA VAL A 69 7.24 -7.06 12.26
C VAL A 69 6.15 -6.81 13.30
N VAL A 70 6.32 -7.27 14.54
CA VAL A 70 5.36 -7.01 15.63
C VAL A 70 5.17 -5.52 15.85
N ARG A 71 6.26 -4.75 15.88
CA ARG A 71 6.15 -3.30 16.09
C ARG A 71 5.46 -2.61 14.92
N SER A 72 5.79 -2.98 13.68
CA SER A 72 5.08 -2.46 12.51
C SER A 72 3.58 -2.79 12.58
N HIS A 73 3.22 -4.04 12.92
CA HIS A 73 1.84 -4.50 13.03
C HIS A 73 1.06 -3.83 14.17
N GLN A 74 1.71 -3.54 15.31
CA GLN A 74 1.10 -2.82 16.43
C GLN A 74 0.72 -1.38 16.09
N HIS A 75 1.53 -0.71 15.27
CA HIS A 75 1.24 0.67 14.86
C HIS A 75 0.23 0.75 13.72
N SER A 76 0.22 -0.23 12.82
CA SER A 76 -0.74 -0.31 11.73
C SER A 76 -0.97 -1.78 11.39
N PRO A 77 -2.19 -2.31 11.58
CA PRO A 77 -2.51 -3.69 11.24
C PRO A 77 -2.11 -3.98 9.78
N LEU A 78 -1.21 -4.95 9.62
CA LEU A 78 -0.72 -5.36 8.30
C LEU A 78 -1.72 -6.32 7.66
N GLU A 79 -2.07 -6.07 6.41
CA GLU A 79 -2.74 -7.06 5.55
C GLU A 79 -1.76 -8.18 5.18
N TRP A 80 -2.28 -9.38 4.86
CA TRP A 80 -1.43 -10.54 4.55
C TRP A 80 -0.48 -10.28 3.38
N ASP A 81 -0.96 -9.65 2.30
CA ASP A 81 -0.12 -9.30 1.15
C ASP A 81 1.00 -8.32 1.51
N MET A 82 0.67 -7.28 2.30
CA MET A 82 1.62 -6.32 2.82
C MET A 82 2.72 -7.00 3.65
N PHE A 83 2.31 -7.90 4.54
CA PHE A 83 3.21 -8.70 5.35
C PHE A 83 4.17 -9.54 4.48
N LYS A 84 3.69 -10.22 3.44
CA LYS A 84 4.54 -11.00 2.53
C LYS A 84 5.65 -10.14 1.93
N VAL A 85 5.34 -8.91 1.52
CA VAL A 85 6.36 -7.99 0.97
C VAL A 85 7.39 -7.59 2.01
N ILE A 86 6.96 -7.20 3.22
CA ILE A 86 7.87 -6.83 4.31
C ILE A 86 8.81 -7.99 4.65
N VAL A 87 8.29 -9.21 4.73
CA VAL A 87 9.09 -10.40 5.05
C VAL A 87 10.13 -10.68 3.95
N ARG A 88 9.78 -10.50 2.67
CA ARG A 88 10.74 -10.60 1.55
C ARG A 88 11.84 -9.56 1.62
N ILE A 89 11.48 -8.31 1.92
CA ILE A 89 12.44 -7.22 2.10
C ILE A 89 13.40 -7.55 3.26
N LEU A 90 12.86 -7.93 4.42
CA LEU A 90 13.67 -8.33 5.57
C LEU A 90 14.55 -9.55 5.25
N HIS A 91 14.06 -10.51 4.47
CA HIS A 91 14.86 -11.64 4.03
C HIS A 91 16.02 -11.22 3.11
N GLY A 92 15.78 -10.30 2.18
CA GLY A 92 16.82 -9.73 1.32
C GLY A 92 17.85 -8.86 2.05
N MET A 93 17.51 -8.34 3.24
CA MET A 93 18.47 -7.63 4.09
C MET A 93 19.49 -8.62 4.66
N GLY A 94 20.78 -8.33 4.45
CA GLY A 94 21.87 -9.07 5.08
C GLY A 94 21.83 -9.02 6.61
N ALA A 95 22.47 -9.97 7.28
CA ALA A 95 22.45 -10.09 8.74
C ALA A 95 22.91 -8.81 9.45
N GLN A 96 23.93 -8.13 8.92
CA GLN A 96 24.42 -6.86 9.43
C GLN A 96 23.32 -5.79 9.44
N LEU A 97 22.63 -5.60 8.32
CA LEU A 97 21.55 -4.61 8.23
C LEU A 97 20.40 -4.92 9.20
N ARG A 98 20.06 -6.20 9.39
CA ARG A 98 19.04 -6.59 10.37
C ARG A 98 19.46 -6.25 11.80
N GLN A 99 20.72 -6.49 12.17
CA GLN A 99 21.24 -6.12 13.48
C GLN A 99 21.22 -4.60 13.69
N THR A 100 21.60 -3.85 12.65
CA THR A 100 21.55 -2.39 12.66
C THR A 100 20.12 -1.86 12.82
N LEU A 101 19.14 -2.48 12.15
CA LEU A 101 17.73 -2.14 12.30
C LEU A 101 17.17 -2.51 13.68
N ASP A 102 17.61 -3.62 14.27
CA ASP A 102 17.24 -3.99 15.63
C ASP A 102 17.74 -2.95 16.64
N GLN A 103 19.00 -2.52 16.50
CA GLN A 103 19.56 -1.45 17.32
C GLN A 103 18.79 -0.15 17.15
N TRP A 104 18.46 0.23 15.91
CA TRP A 104 17.70 1.46 15.65
C TRP A 104 16.28 1.37 16.25
N THR A 105 15.58 0.27 16.03
CA THR A 105 14.24 0.07 16.57
C THR A 105 14.27 -0.05 18.10
N SER A 106 15.33 -0.57 18.72
CA SER A 106 15.40 -0.74 20.17
C SER A 106 15.27 0.57 20.96
N ASN A 107 15.61 1.71 20.37
CA ASN A 107 15.47 3.03 20.99
C ASN A 107 14.27 3.81 20.43
N PRO A 108 13.13 3.84 21.14
CA PRO A 108 11.89 4.44 20.63
C PRO A 108 12.01 5.94 20.35
N THR A 109 12.88 6.68 21.05
CA THR A 109 13.02 8.13 20.86
C THR A 109 13.71 8.50 19.54
N SER A 110 14.46 7.56 18.96
CA SER A 110 15.16 7.74 17.68
C SER A 110 14.32 7.33 16.45
N LEU A 111 13.16 6.75 16.69
CA LEU A 111 12.30 6.18 15.66
C LEU A 111 11.37 7.26 15.12
N LYS A 112 11.67 7.77 13.92
CA LYS A 112 10.77 8.63 13.17
C LYS A 112 10.07 7.82 12.08
N THR A 113 8.74 7.76 12.12
CA THR A 113 7.91 7.07 11.12
C THR A 113 7.14 8.06 10.29
N TRP A 114 6.90 7.78 9.02
CA TRP A 114 6.13 8.68 8.16
C TRP A 114 4.80 8.07 7.72
N PRO A 115 3.66 8.79 7.81
CA PRO A 115 3.50 10.12 8.39
C PRO A 115 3.80 10.14 9.91
N PRO A 116 4.16 11.31 10.47
CA PRO A 116 4.40 11.45 11.90
C PRO A 116 3.15 11.09 12.71
N ALA A 117 3.34 10.67 13.95
CA ALA A 117 2.24 10.53 14.90
C ALA A 117 1.63 11.92 15.22
N GLU A 118 0.38 11.96 15.70
CA GLU A 118 -0.35 13.22 15.96
C GLU A 118 0.38 14.19 16.89
N ASP A 119 1.22 13.67 17.79
CA ASP A 119 2.02 14.41 18.76
C ASP A 119 3.39 14.85 18.23
N GLN A 120 3.76 14.46 17.00
CA GLN A 120 5.04 14.77 16.39
C GLN A 120 4.86 15.67 15.17
N GLN A 121 5.67 16.72 15.07
CA GLN A 121 5.66 17.61 13.93
C GLN A 121 7.06 17.68 13.31
N TYR A 122 7.19 17.12 12.12
CA TYR A 122 8.36 17.24 11.25
C TYR A 122 7.93 17.14 9.79
N SER A 123 8.70 17.75 8.90
CA SER A 123 8.45 17.70 7.46
C SER A 123 8.89 16.35 6.85
N VAL A 124 8.47 16.08 5.61
CA VAL A 124 8.92 14.88 4.89
C VAL A 124 10.41 14.97 4.59
N GLU A 125 10.92 16.18 4.36
CA GLU A 125 12.33 16.51 4.19
C GLU A 125 13.13 16.14 5.46
N ASP A 126 12.68 16.58 6.63
CA ASP A 126 13.32 16.27 7.92
C ASP A 126 13.35 14.77 8.17
N TRP A 127 12.29 14.06 7.79
CA TRP A 127 12.24 12.60 7.89
C TRP A 127 13.22 11.92 6.92
N LEU A 128 13.26 12.35 5.66
CA LEU A 128 14.19 11.81 4.65
C LEU A 128 15.65 12.06 5.05
N ASP A 129 15.97 13.26 5.54
CA ASP A 129 17.31 13.60 6.01
C ASP A 129 17.67 12.82 7.28
N HIS A 130 16.70 12.57 8.18
CA HIS A 130 16.88 11.68 9.33
C HIS A 130 17.21 10.25 8.89
N ILE A 131 16.48 9.70 7.91
CA ILE A 131 16.78 8.36 7.37
C ILE A 131 18.18 8.33 6.73
N ASN A 132 18.50 9.30 5.88
CA ASN A 132 19.80 9.41 5.21
C ASN A 132 20.97 9.49 6.20
N SER A 133 20.85 10.36 7.21
CA SER A 133 21.87 10.53 8.26
C SER A 133 22.05 9.27 9.10
N ASN A 134 20.95 8.63 9.52
CA ASN A 134 21.01 7.41 10.33
C ASN A 134 21.55 6.21 9.56
N CYS A 135 21.27 6.10 8.26
CA CYS A 135 21.81 5.05 7.43
C CYS A 135 23.32 5.27 7.18
N SER A 136 23.72 6.52 6.90
CA SER A 136 25.11 6.89 6.67
C SER A 136 25.98 6.64 7.91
N SER A 137 25.51 7.06 9.10
CA SER A 137 26.24 6.88 10.36
C SER A 137 26.42 5.42 10.77
N ARG A 138 25.59 4.52 10.23
CA ARG A 138 25.63 3.07 10.49
C ARG A 138 26.27 2.28 9.35
N ASN A 139 26.88 2.96 8.37
CA ASN A 139 27.53 2.37 7.21
C ASN A 139 26.60 1.41 6.43
N ILE A 140 25.31 1.75 6.38
CA ILE A 140 24.35 1.07 5.51
C ILE A 140 24.68 1.50 4.07
N ARG A 141 24.64 0.57 3.12
CA ARG A 141 24.90 0.91 1.72
C ARG A 141 23.71 1.69 1.13
N ARG A 142 23.99 2.64 0.24
CA ARG A 142 22.98 3.56 -0.32
C ARG A 142 21.85 2.86 -1.09
N ASP A 143 22.14 1.70 -1.70
CA ASP A 143 21.15 0.82 -2.35
C ASP A 143 20.12 0.23 -1.38
N GLN A 144 20.40 0.26 -0.07
CA GLN A 144 19.52 -0.29 0.95
C GLN A 144 18.68 0.78 1.66
N TYR A 145 18.89 2.07 1.39
CA TYR A 145 18.20 3.15 2.11
C TYR A 145 16.70 3.11 1.88
N VAL A 146 16.25 2.79 0.67
CA VAL A 146 14.82 2.68 0.34
C VAL A 146 14.18 1.53 1.11
N ASN A 147 14.85 0.38 1.19
CA ASN A 147 14.38 -0.77 1.98
C ASN A 147 14.21 -0.40 3.46
N VAL A 148 15.13 0.39 4.01
CA VAL A 148 15.05 0.90 5.37
C VAL A 148 13.90 1.89 5.53
N ALA A 149 13.77 2.85 4.61
CA ALA A 149 12.70 3.85 4.63
C ALA A 149 11.31 3.21 4.59
N ILE A 150 11.11 2.20 3.74
CA ILE A 150 9.87 1.43 3.61
C ILE A 150 9.40 0.83 4.95
N LEU A 151 10.33 0.41 5.82
CA LEU A 151 10.00 -0.13 7.14
C LEU A 151 9.44 0.93 8.09
N PHE A 152 9.77 2.20 7.86
CA PHE A 152 9.35 3.35 8.65
C PHE A 152 8.19 4.12 8.02
N LEU A 153 7.79 3.79 6.80
CA LEU A 153 6.55 4.28 6.20
C LEU A 153 5.34 3.58 6.86
N ARG A 154 4.22 4.30 6.94
CA ARG A 154 2.94 3.84 7.46
C ARG A 154 1.82 4.13 6.48
N GLY A 155 0.73 3.36 6.59
CA GLY A 155 -0.51 3.60 5.87
C GLY A 155 -0.35 3.62 4.35
N ILE A 156 -0.90 4.66 3.71
CA ILE A 156 -1.00 4.74 2.25
C ILE A 156 0.36 4.90 1.56
N TYR A 157 1.30 5.62 2.18
CA TYR A 157 2.65 5.82 1.63
C TYR A 157 3.40 4.50 1.55
N GLN A 158 3.29 3.67 2.58
CA GLN A 158 3.94 2.36 2.61
C GLN A 158 3.40 1.46 1.48
N ARG A 159 2.07 1.40 1.32
CA ARG A 159 1.41 0.65 0.24
C ARG A 159 1.89 1.11 -1.13
N PHE A 160 1.88 2.42 -1.35
CA PHE A 160 2.25 3.02 -2.61
C PHE A 160 3.73 2.76 -2.98
N ILE A 161 4.65 3.01 -2.06
CA ILE A 161 6.08 2.81 -2.31
C ILE A 161 6.39 1.33 -2.51
N LEU A 162 5.76 0.44 -1.75
CA LEU A 162 5.96 -1.00 -1.91
C LEU A 162 5.51 -1.52 -3.27
N ALA A 163 4.35 -1.07 -3.75
CA ALA A 163 3.88 -1.44 -5.09
C ALA A 163 4.91 -1.02 -6.16
N ASN A 164 5.44 0.21 -6.08
CA ASN A 164 6.45 0.68 -7.03
C ASN A 164 7.79 -0.08 -6.91
N HIS A 165 8.24 -0.35 -5.68
CA HIS A 165 9.50 -1.03 -5.43
C HIS A 165 9.50 -2.49 -5.93
N GLN A 166 8.34 -3.14 -5.99
CA GLN A 166 8.26 -4.51 -6.54
C GLN A 166 8.52 -4.56 -8.05
N HIS A 167 8.19 -3.49 -8.78
CA HIS A 167 8.33 -3.45 -10.24
C HIS A 167 9.71 -2.94 -10.69
N ALA A 168 10.35 -2.07 -9.90
CA ALA A 168 11.69 -1.57 -10.19
C ALA A 168 12.44 -1.26 -8.89
N SER A 169 13.73 -1.59 -8.84
CA SER A 169 14.59 -1.19 -7.71
C SER A 169 14.73 0.33 -7.70
N LEU A 170 14.02 0.98 -6.79
CA LEU A 170 14.00 2.42 -6.66
C LEU A 170 15.31 2.91 -6.02
N GLN A 171 16.04 3.80 -6.69
CA GLN A 171 17.22 4.42 -6.12
C GLN A 171 16.83 5.44 -5.05
N TRP A 172 17.71 5.69 -4.07
CA TRP A 172 17.43 6.62 -2.97
C TRP A 172 17.02 8.02 -3.44
N GLU A 173 17.69 8.56 -4.47
CA GLU A 173 17.37 9.90 -4.99
C GLU A 173 16.00 9.95 -5.67
N ASP A 174 15.61 8.89 -6.37
CA ASP A 174 14.30 8.80 -7.01
C ASP A 174 13.20 8.61 -5.96
N PHE A 175 13.46 7.80 -4.94
CA PHE A 175 12.60 7.68 -3.76
C PHE A 175 12.43 9.02 -3.03
N ARG A 176 13.53 9.74 -2.80
CA ARG A 176 13.51 11.07 -2.16
C ARG A 176 12.62 12.01 -2.97
N LYS A 177 12.87 12.15 -4.28
CA LYS A 177 12.03 12.97 -5.16
C LYS A 177 10.57 12.55 -5.10
N LEU A 178 10.29 11.24 -5.14
CA LEU A 178 8.93 10.72 -5.09
C LEU A 178 8.20 11.08 -3.79
N MET A 179 8.88 11.00 -2.64
CA MET A 179 8.33 11.35 -1.33
C MET A 179 8.10 12.85 -1.14
N LEU A 180 8.93 13.68 -1.80
CA LEU A 180 8.78 15.14 -1.78
C LEU A 180 7.64 15.63 -2.69
N ILE A 181 7.18 14.80 -3.62
CA ILE A 181 5.97 15.13 -4.37
C ILE A 181 4.79 14.93 -3.44
N ASP A 182 4.15 16.02 -3.05
CA ASP A 182 2.95 15.97 -2.22
C ASP A 182 1.87 15.13 -2.93
N PRO A 183 1.49 13.96 -2.38
CA PRO A 183 0.48 13.12 -3.00
C PRO A 183 -0.86 13.85 -3.11
N THR A 184 -1.13 14.78 -2.19
CA THR A 184 -2.34 15.60 -2.24
C THR A 184 -2.28 16.60 -3.39
N GLU A 185 -1.09 17.09 -3.77
CA GLU A 185 -0.91 17.92 -4.97
C GLU A 185 -1.12 17.11 -6.25
N ILE A 186 -0.63 15.86 -6.30
CA ILE A 186 -0.94 14.94 -7.42
C ILE A 186 -2.45 14.68 -7.47
N LEU A 187 -3.08 14.34 -6.36
CA LEU A 187 -4.50 14.04 -6.28
C LEU A 187 -5.36 15.26 -6.60
N THR A 188 -5.00 16.45 -6.13
CA THR A 188 -5.73 17.69 -6.43
C THR A 188 -5.50 18.15 -7.86
N LYS A 189 -4.31 17.93 -8.45
CA LYS A 189 -4.11 18.12 -9.90
C LYS A 189 -4.96 17.12 -10.67
N LEU A 190 -4.96 15.84 -10.33
CA LEU A 190 -5.76 14.81 -11.02
C LEU A 190 -7.28 14.97 -10.83
N ALA A 191 -7.73 15.48 -9.67
CA ALA A 191 -9.15 15.74 -9.39
C ALA A 191 -9.62 17.11 -9.89
N GLY A 192 -8.73 18.11 -9.89
CA GLY A 192 -9.00 19.50 -10.29
C GLY A 192 -8.87 19.73 -11.80
N THR A 193 -7.97 19.01 -12.47
CA THR A 193 -8.04 18.82 -13.93
C THR A 193 -8.74 17.51 -14.19
N GLY A 194 -10.08 17.57 -14.32
CA GLY A 194 -10.86 16.44 -14.79
C GLY A 194 -10.16 15.83 -15.99
N LEU A 195 -9.70 14.59 -15.82
CA LEU A 195 -9.01 13.76 -16.79
C LEU A 195 -9.60 14.07 -18.17
N LEU A 196 -8.85 14.81 -18.99
CA LEU A 196 -9.30 15.28 -20.28
C LEU A 196 -9.84 14.08 -21.04
N ALA A 197 -11.15 14.08 -21.25
CA ALA A 197 -11.81 13.24 -22.22
C ALA A 197 -11.19 13.61 -23.58
N GLY A 198 -10.15 12.87 -23.98
CA GLY A 198 -9.44 13.06 -25.24
C GLY A 198 -8.03 13.63 -25.10
N GLY A 199 -7.05 12.76 -24.87
CA GLY A 199 -5.82 12.73 -25.68
C GLY A 199 -4.83 13.89 -25.61
N ALA A 200 -4.78 14.72 -24.57
CA ALA A 200 -3.69 15.69 -24.42
C ALA A 200 -2.53 15.10 -23.59
N LEU A 201 -1.45 14.76 -24.29
CA LEU A 201 -0.13 14.43 -23.74
C LEU A 201 0.45 15.67 -23.02
N ALA A 202 0.00 15.93 -21.79
CA ALA A 202 0.82 16.69 -20.87
C ALA A 202 2.00 15.79 -20.48
N ILE A 203 3.22 16.29 -20.60
CA ILE A 203 4.47 15.58 -20.34
C ILE A 203 4.49 15.23 -18.85
N ILE A 204 3.88 14.10 -18.50
CA ILE A 204 4.08 13.44 -17.23
C ILE A 204 5.47 12.80 -17.36
N PRO A 205 6.46 13.17 -16.52
CA PRO A 205 7.74 12.46 -16.50
C PRO A 205 7.45 10.95 -16.44
N SER A 206 8.24 10.11 -17.09
CA SER A 206 8.03 8.65 -17.11
C SER A 206 7.78 8.04 -15.71
N VAL A 207 8.33 8.67 -14.67
CA VAL A 207 8.04 8.40 -13.25
C VAL A 207 6.54 8.57 -12.93
N GLY A 208 5.89 9.64 -13.36
CA GLY A 208 4.47 9.86 -13.13
C GLY A 208 3.56 8.87 -13.87
N ILE A 209 3.96 8.33 -15.03
CA ILE A 209 3.19 7.25 -15.70
C ILE A 209 3.32 5.94 -14.92
N ALA A 210 4.53 5.62 -14.42
CA ALA A 210 4.74 4.46 -13.56
C ALA A 210 3.94 4.59 -12.25
N VAL A 211 3.95 5.79 -11.65
CA VAL A 211 3.17 6.13 -10.46
C VAL A 211 1.68 6.04 -10.72
N LEU A 212 1.18 6.54 -11.86
CA LEU A 212 -0.23 6.42 -12.24
C LEU A 212 -0.65 4.95 -12.39
N ASN A 213 0.12 4.15 -13.15
CA ASN A 213 -0.15 2.72 -13.29
C ASN A 213 -0.07 1.98 -11.95
N ALA A 214 0.88 2.34 -11.08
CA ALA A 214 1.05 1.74 -9.76
C ALA A 214 -0.06 2.13 -8.77
N ILE A 215 -0.62 3.33 -8.88
CA ILE A 215 -1.82 3.75 -8.13
C ILE A 215 -3.08 3.12 -8.75
N GLY A 216 -2.99 2.57 -9.96
CA GLY A 216 -4.06 1.87 -10.67
C GLY A 216 -4.73 2.70 -11.75
N PHE A 217 -4.24 3.88 -12.08
CA PHE A 217 -4.66 4.58 -13.30
C PHE A 217 -4.00 3.94 -14.52
N THR A 218 -4.76 3.11 -15.23
CA THR A 218 -4.38 2.51 -16.51
C THR A 218 -4.84 3.39 -17.68
N SER A 219 -4.34 3.11 -18.89
CA SER A 219 -4.84 3.74 -20.12
C SER A 219 -6.34 3.48 -20.37
N SER A 220 -6.91 2.44 -19.77
CA SER A 220 -8.35 2.11 -19.82
C SER A 220 -9.17 2.66 -18.65
N GLY A 221 -8.56 3.37 -17.69
CA GLY A 221 -9.23 3.90 -16.49
C GLY A 221 -8.65 3.38 -15.18
N VAL A 222 -9.37 3.58 -14.06
CA VAL A 222 -8.94 3.11 -12.73
C VAL A 222 -9.14 1.60 -12.62
N ALA A 223 -8.05 0.86 -12.44
CA ALA A 223 -8.04 -0.56 -12.16
C ALA A 223 -8.83 -0.84 -10.88
N ALA A 224 -9.80 -1.75 -10.95
CA ALA A 224 -10.58 -2.18 -9.80
C ALA A 224 -9.65 -2.79 -8.72
N GLY A 225 -9.88 -2.43 -7.45
CA GLY A 225 -9.05 -2.88 -6.32
C GLY A 225 -7.73 -2.12 -6.12
N SER A 226 -7.48 -1.07 -6.91
CA SER A 226 -6.27 -0.26 -6.79
C SER A 226 -6.34 0.82 -5.70
N ALA A 227 -5.19 1.42 -5.38
CA ALA A 227 -5.11 2.55 -4.47
C ALA A 227 -5.95 3.75 -4.96
N ALA A 228 -6.01 4.00 -6.28
CA ALA A 228 -6.89 5.00 -6.89
C ALA A 228 -8.36 4.72 -6.58
N ALA A 229 -8.80 3.46 -6.72
CA ALA A 229 -10.17 3.07 -6.42
C ALA A 229 -10.50 3.23 -4.93
N ALA A 230 -9.57 2.86 -4.04
CA ALA A 230 -9.71 3.03 -2.60
C ALA A 230 -9.76 4.51 -2.19
N ILE A 231 -8.91 5.36 -2.78
CA ILE A 231 -8.89 6.80 -2.52
C ILE A 231 -10.14 7.48 -3.08
N GLN A 232 -10.61 7.13 -4.29
CA GLN A 232 -11.88 7.61 -4.82
C GLN A 232 -13.05 7.21 -3.90
N SER A 233 -13.03 5.98 -3.36
CA SER A 233 -14.03 5.53 -2.40
C SER A 233 -14.00 6.31 -1.08
N ALA A 234 -12.81 6.68 -0.60
CA ALA A 234 -12.64 7.38 0.67
C ALA A 234 -12.97 8.88 0.56
N VAL A 235 -12.59 9.55 -0.53
CA VAL A 235 -12.78 11.00 -0.73
C VAL A 235 -14.22 11.34 -1.14
N TYR A 236 -14.90 10.47 -1.88
CA TYR A 236 -16.31 10.65 -2.26
C TYR A 236 -17.30 9.86 -1.39
N GLY A 237 -16.80 9.29 -0.28
CA GLY A 237 -17.44 8.30 0.60
C GLY A 237 -18.60 8.81 1.46
N GLY A 238 -19.67 9.30 0.83
CA GLY A 238 -20.94 9.56 1.52
C GLY A 238 -22.17 9.58 0.59
N ALA A 239 -22.01 9.91 -0.69
CA ALA A 239 -23.12 9.97 -1.65
C ALA A 239 -23.27 8.69 -2.50
N THR A 240 -22.33 7.75 -2.41
CA THR A 240 -22.41 6.49 -3.15
C THR A 240 -22.19 5.31 -2.21
N GLY A 241 -23.28 4.73 -1.70
CA GLY A 241 -23.33 3.30 -1.36
C GLY A 241 -23.14 2.41 -2.60
N GLY A 242 -22.25 2.81 -3.52
CA GLY A 242 -22.23 2.43 -4.93
C GLY A 242 -20.92 1.77 -5.35
N LEU A 243 -19.76 2.11 -4.80
CA LEU A 243 -18.51 1.51 -5.30
C LEU A 243 -18.36 0.03 -4.89
N PHE A 244 -18.85 -0.35 -3.70
CA PHE A 244 -18.94 -1.75 -3.29
C PHE A 244 -19.95 -2.52 -4.18
N SER A 245 -21.07 -1.91 -4.56
CA SER A 245 -22.04 -2.46 -5.53
C SER A 245 -21.53 -2.47 -6.97
N VAL A 246 -20.65 -1.55 -7.38
CA VAL A 246 -20.03 -1.51 -8.71
C VAL A 246 -18.93 -2.57 -8.80
N CYS A 247 -18.10 -2.74 -7.77
CA CYS A 247 -17.15 -3.85 -7.70
C CYS A 247 -17.87 -5.21 -7.63
N GLN A 248 -18.99 -5.33 -6.90
CA GLN A 248 -19.83 -6.53 -6.93
C GLN A 248 -20.52 -6.74 -8.29
N SER A 249 -21.01 -5.67 -8.93
CA SER A 249 -21.63 -5.72 -10.26
C SER A 249 -20.62 -6.13 -11.32
N ILE A 250 -19.41 -5.56 -11.33
CA ILE A 250 -18.34 -5.93 -12.27
C ILE A 250 -17.88 -7.37 -12.00
N GLY A 251 -17.71 -7.77 -10.73
CA GLY A 251 -17.42 -9.16 -10.37
C GLY A 251 -18.50 -10.15 -10.82
N ALA A 252 -19.77 -9.77 -10.75
CA ALA A 252 -20.88 -10.59 -11.22
C ALA A 252 -21.05 -10.61 -12.75
N THR A 253 -20.62 -9.57 -13.46
CA THR A 253 -20.80 -9.43 -14.93
C THR A 253 -19.56 -9.87 -15.73
N ALA A 254 -18.36 -9.81 -15.13
CA ALA A 254 -17.10 -10.20 -15.76
C ALA A 254 -16.91 -11.72 -15.93
N VAL A 255 -17.75 -12.53 -15.27
CA VAL A 255 -17.71 -13.99 -15.42
C VAL A 255 -18.43 -14.46 -16.70
N VAL A 256 -19.25 -13.62 -17.37
CA VAL A 256 -20.06 -14.09 -18.52
C VAL A 256 -20.19 -13.11 -19.72
N ALA A 257 -19.76 -11.84 -19.67
CA ALA A 257 -20.10 -10.89 -20.73
C ALA A 257 -19.09 -10.78 -21.91
N PRO A 258 -19.55 -10.67 -23.19
CA PRO A 258 -18.70 -10.44 -24.35
C PRO A 258 -18.06 -9.03 -24.37
N PRO A 259 -16.93 -8.83 -25.10
CA PRO A 259 -16.14 -7.58 -25.10
C PRO A 259 -16.91 -6.28 -25.41
N VAL A 260 -18.05 -6.36 -26.09
CA VAL A 260 -18.87 -5.20 -26.46
C VAL A 260 -19.59 -4.57 -25.25
N ALA A 261 -19.91 -5.36 -24.22
CA ALA A 261 -20.60 -4.86 -23.02
C ALA A 261 -19.72 -3.96 -22.15
N ILE A 262 -18.40 -4.20 -22.16
CA ILE A 262 -17.41 -3.39 -21.44
C ILE A 262 -17.34 -1.98 -22.05
N GLY A 263 -17.46 -1.86 -23.38
CA GLY A 263 -17.46 -0.57 -24.07
C GLY A 263 -18.68 0.31 -23.75
N LEU A 264 -19.86 -0.29 -23.61
CA LEU A 264 -21.09 0.46 -23.28
C LEU A 264 -21.14 0.91 -21.82
N GLY A 265 -20.59 0.13 -20.89
CA GLY A 265 -20.49 0.51 -19.47
C GLY A 265 -19.62 1.76 -19.27
N ILE A 266 -18.49 1.85 -20.00
CA ILE A 266 -17.61 3.02 -19.97
C ILE A 266 -18.32 4.25 -20.59
N GLY A 267 -19.08 4.05 -21.68
CA GLY A 267 -19.86 5.13 -22.31
C GLY A 267 -20.91 5.74 -21.39
N ALA A 268 -21.61 4.93 -20.59
CA ALA A 268 -22.63 5.40 -19.65
C ALA A 268 -22.04 6.22 -18.49
N VAL A 269 -20.85 5.85 -18.00
CA VAL A 269 -20.16 6.61 -16.93
C VAL A 269 -19.67 7.96 -17.46
N VAL A 270 -19.07 7.99 -18.66
CA VAL A 270 -18.61 9.25 -19.28
C VAL A 270 -19.79 10.17 -19.60
N ALA A 271 -20.91 9.63 -20.13
CA ALA A 271 -22.11 10.40 -20.39
C ALA A 271 -22.78 10.92 -19.10
N GLY A 272 -22.81 10.09 -18.04
CA GLY A 272 -23.36 10.47 -16.73
C GLY A 272 -22.57 11.61 -16.07
N VAL A 273 -21.23 11.51 -16.06
CA VAL A 273 -20.35 12.55 -15.52
C VAL A 273 -20.44 13.83 -16.36
N GLY A 274 -20.46 13.71 -17.69
CA GLY A 274 -20.61 14.85 -18.60
C GLY A 274 -21.94 15.59 -18.42
N CYS A 275 -23.04 14.87 -18.28
CA CYS A 275 -24.37 15.45 -18.07
C CYS A 275 -24.48 16.14 -16.70
N PHE A 276 -23.90 15.55 -15.66
CA PHE A 276 -23.87 16.14 -14.32
C PHE A 276 -23.04 17.43 -14.27
N ALA A 277 -21.86 17.42 -14.90
CA ALA A 277 -21.00 18.60 -15.01
C ALA A 277 -21.66 19.72 -15.83
N TYR A 278 -22.33 19.38 -16.93
CA TYR A 278 -23.08 20.34 -17.75
C TYR A 278 -24.21 21.01 -16.95
N ASN A 279 -24.98 20.24 -16.19
CA ASN A 279 -26.05 20.77 -15.36
C ASN A 279 -25.53 21.65 -14.20
N ALA A 280 -24.40 21.28 -13.59
CA ALA A 280 -23.76 22.09 -12.56
C ALA A 280 -23.24 23.43 -13.12
N PHE A 281 -22.67 23.42 -14.33
CA PHE A 281 -22.18 24.62 -15.00
C PHE A 281 -23.33 25.55 -15.43
N LYS A 282 -24.40 24.98 -15.99
CA LYS A 282 -25.62 25.72 -16.35
C LYS A 282 -26.25 26.42 -15.12
N LYS A 283 -26.28 25.74 -13.97
CA LYS A 283 -26.83 26.29 -12.72
C LYS A 283 -25.98 27.45 -12.16
N ARG A 284 -24.65 27.41 -12.34
CA ARG A 284 -23.77 28.53 -11.99
C ARG A 284 -24.03 29.75 -12.87
N ASN A 285 -24.13 29.58 -14.18
CA ASN A 285 -24.37 30.69 -15.11
C ASN A 285 -25.73 31.36 -14.89
N ALA A 286 -26.78 30.60 -14.53
CA ALA A 286 -28.09 31.16 -14.20
C ALA A 286 -28.04 32.03 -12.92
N ASN A 287 -27.28 31.61 -11.91
CA ASN A 287 -27.12 32.38 -10.67
C ASN A 287 -26.27 33.65 -10.86
N THR A 288 -25.33 33.65 -11.81
CA THR A 288 -24.54 34.84 -12.14
C THR A 288 -25.34 35.86 -12.95
N ALA A 289 -26.28 35.41 -13.78
CA ALA A 289 -27.18 36.29 -14.53
C ALA A 289 -28.22 36.99 -13.64
N GLY A 290 -28.70 36.33 -12.58
CA GLY A 290 -29.65 36.92 -11.62
C GLY A 290 -29.05 38.04 -10.75
N ARG A 291 -27.74 37.98 -10.46
CA ARG A 291 -27.04 38.97 -9.61
C ARG A 291 -26.66 40.28 -10.30
N ARG A 292 -26.99 40.44 -11.58
CA ARG A 292 -26.65 41.64 -12.38
C ARG A 292 -27.83 42.60 -12.59
N ASN A 293 -29.01 42.23 -12.09
CA ASN A 293 -30.25 43.00 -12.25
C ASN A 293 -30.82 43.53 -10.92
N ASP A 294 -30.05 43.43 -9.84
CA ASP A 294 -30.28 44.10 -8.55
C ASP A 294 -29.20 45.18 -8.38
#